data_AF-A0A8I2DUA9-F1
#
_entry.id   AF-A0A8I2DUA9-F1
#
_cell.length_a   1.000
_cell.length_b   1.000
_cell.length_c   1.000
_cell.angle_alpha   90.00
_cell.angle_beta   90.00
_cell.angle_gamma   90.00
#
_symmetry.space_group_name_H-M   'P 1'
#
loop_
_entity.id
_entity.type
_entity.pdbx_description
1 polymer ?
#
loop_
_entity_poly.entity_id
_entity_poly.type
_entity_poly.pdbx_seq_one_letter_code
_entity_poly.pdbx_strand_id
1 'polypeptide(L)'
;MEFEFSVDENETPPPSGFDLGHIDVRGSDGSVNSRDRGPGGAVMIYLTVTLLLDGLRTFLAGKARSYESTAVDSSFSLTFTRSRDGVIATSCRGSLVDRSSAAGVAAAVHAAAKRFADTHLEQLPSDDAGREDLEHSLAEFSRFMKRLR
;
A
#
# COMPACT_ATOMS: atom_id res chain seq x y z
N MET A 1 -4.21 2.80 -12.88
CA MET A 1 -4.53 2.86 -11.44
C MET A 1 -3.81 3.97 -10.69
N GLU A 2 -4.39 4.36 -9.55
CA GLU A 2 -3.90 5.33 -8.58
C GLU A 2 -4.11 4.78 -7.16
N PHE A 3 -3.15 5.08 -6.27
CA PHE A 3 -3.23 4.79 -4.84
C PHE A 3 -3.11 6.09 -4.04
N GLU A 4 -3.78 6.12 -2.90
CA GLU A 4 -3.69 7.18 -1.91
C GLU A 4 -3.68 6.57 -0.51
N PHE A 5 -2.80 7.08 0.34
CA PHE A 5 -2.68 6.70 1.75
C PHE A 5 -2.81 7.97 2.58
N SER A 6 -3.52 7.89 3.69
CA SER A 6 -3.82 9.04 4.55
C SER A 6 -3.90 8.60 6.00
N VAL A 7 -3.48 9.46 6.92
CA VAL A 7 -3.75 9.30 8.37
C VAL A 7 -5.21 9.67 8.64
N ASP A 8 -5.86 8.99 9.58
CA ASP A 8 -7.24 9.29 10.00
C ASP A 8 -7.28 10.66 10.68
N GLU A 9 -8.28 11.48 10.34
CA GLU A 9 -8.44 12.83 10.87
C GLU A 9 -8.76 12.86 12.37
N ASN A 10 -9.17 11.72 12.93
CA ASN A 10 -9.48 11.56 14.34
C ASN A 10 -8.25 11.18 15.20
N GLU A 11 -7.08 10.99 14.59
CA GLU A 11 -5.85 10.72 15.33
C GLU A 11 -5.42 11.90 16.18
N THR A 12 -4.99 11.61 17.40
CA THR A 12 -4.63 12.63 18.39
C THR A 12 -3.14 12.60 18.69
N PRO A 13 -2.48 13.77 18.85
CA PRO A 13 -1.08 13.81 19.22
C PRO A 13 -0.76 13.08 20.53
N PRO A 14 0.47 12.55 20.69
CA PRO A 14 1.55 12.60 19.72
C PRO A 14 1.37 11.57 18.58
N PRO A 15 1.73 11.91 17.32
CA PRO A 15 1.74 10.95 16.22
C PRO A 15 2.62 9.74 16.53
N SER A 16 2.18 8.58 16.04
CA SER A 16 2.89 7.31 16.20
C SER A 16 2.86 6.49 14.90
N GLY A 17 3.85 5.61 14.72
CA GLY A 17 3.82 4.58 13.68
C GLY A 17 2.64 3.60 13.78
N PHE A 18 1.88 3.66 14.87
CA PHE A 18 0.65 2.90 15.08
C PHE A 18 -0.63 3.65 14.68
N ASP A 19 -0.53 4.93 14.28
CA ASP A 19 -1.70 5.73 13.92
C ASP A 19 -2.51 5.04 12.82
N LEU A 20 -3.82 5.21 12.94
CA LEU A 20 -4.77 4.70 11.98
C LEU A 20 -4.85 5.62 10.76
N GLY A 21 -5.38 5.06 9.69
CA GLY A 21 -5.56 5.76 8.45
C GLY A 21 -6.31 4.93 7.42
N HIS A 22 -6.24 5.38 6.18
CA HIS A 22 -7.04 4.82 5.12
C HIS A 22 -6.27 4.67 3.81
N ILE A 23 -6.77 3.74 3.00
CA ILE A 23 -6.28 3.45 1.67
C ILE A 23 -7.41 3.69 0.68
N ASP A 24 -7.12 4.44 -0.38
CA ASP A 24 -7.98 4.56 -1.54
C ASP A 24 -7.25 4.02 -2.78
N VAL A 25 -7.95 3.23 -3.57
CA VAL A 25 -7.43 2.67 -4.83
C VAL A 25 -8.45 2.91 -5.93
N ARG A 26 -8.00 3.54 -7.01
CA ARG A 26 -8.85 3.88 -8.16
C ARG A 26 -8.21 3.32 -9.43
N GLY A 27 -9.03 2.74 -10.30
CA GLY A 27 -8.59 2.15 -11.56
C GLY A 27 -9.63 2.26 -12.65
N SER A 28 -9.32 1.67 -13.81
CA SER A 28 -10.23 1.68 -14.97
C SER A 28 -11.56 0.96 -14.73
N ASP A 29 -11.57 -0.04 -13.85
CA ASP A 29 -12.70 -0.96 -13.66
C ASP A 29 -13.48 -0.67 -12.36
N GLY A 30 -12.95 0.20 -11.50
CA GLY A 30 -13.64 0.61 -10.28
C GLY A 30 -12.75 1.35 -9.29
N SER A 31 -13.31 1.60 -8.12
CA SER A 31 -12.61 2.18 -6.99
C SER A 31 -12.99 1.46 -5.71
N VAL A 32 -12.03 1.30 -4.81
CA VAL A 32 -12.25 0.79 -3.46
C VAL A 32 -11.55 1.69 -2.46
N ASN A 33 -12.11 1.77 -1.26
CA ASN A 33 -11.47 2.44 -0.13
C ASN A 33 -11.64 1.60 1.13
N SER A 34 -10.82 1.85 2.14
CA SER A 34 -10.94 1.18 3.43
C SER A 34 -12.04 1.75 4.32
N ARG A 35 -12.45 3.03 4.11
CA ARG A 35 -13.46 3.76 4.90
C ARG A 35 -14.85 3.12 4.84
N ASP A 36 -15.24 2.55 3.71
CA ASP A 36 -16.56 1.93 3.48
C ASP A 36 -16.80 0.64 4.29
N ARG A 37 -15.91 0.30 5.23
CA ARG A 37 -16.01 -0.86 6.14
C ARG A 37 -16.72 -0.55 7.46
N GLY A 38 -17.16 0.68 7.69
CA GLY A 38 -17.78 1.10 8.95
C GLY A 38 -16.74 1.23 10.08
N PRO A 39 -17.07 0.97 11.36
CA PRO A 39 -16.19 1.22 12.51
C PRO A 39 -14.87 0.41 12.56
N GLY A 40 -14.50 -0.33 11.51
CA GLY A 40 -13.22 -1.03 11.34
C GLY A 40 -12.54 -0.77 9.98
N GLY A 41 -12.84 0.38 9.37
CA GLY A 41 -12.25 0.80 8.08
C GLY A 41 -10.94 1.56 8.17
N ALA A 42 -10.59 2.01 9.37
CA ALA A 42 -9.28 2.52 9.66
C ALA A 42 -8.28 1.35 9.77
N VAL A 43 -7.05 1.58 9.34
CA VAL A 43 -5.98 0.59 9.31
C VAL A 43 -4.75 1.20 9.95
N MET A 44 -3.91 0.42 10.63
CA MET A 44 -2.61 0.95 11.10
C MET A 44 -1.76 1.28 9.86
N ILE A 45 -1.75 2.56 9.47
CA ILE A 45 -1.48 2.93 8.07
C ILE A 45 0.01 2.80 7.73
N TYR A 46 0.90 3.20 8.64
CA TYR A 46 2.35 3.06 8.43
C TYR A 46 2.74 1.59 8.27
N LEU A 47 2.31 0.73 9.20
CA LEU A 47 2.56 -0.72 9.12
C LEU A 47 1.94 -1.35 7.86
N THR A 48 0.73 -0.95 7.50
CA THR A 48 0.04 -1.47 6.32
C THR A 48 0.79 -1.10 5.03
N VAL A 49 1.25 0.15 4.91
CA VAL A 49 2.02 0.61 3.73
C VAL A 49 3.35 -0.13 3.64
N THR A 50 4.07 -0.28 4.76
CA THR A 50 5.31 -1.06 4.85
C THR A 50 5.12 -2.49 4.34
N LEU A 51 4.14 -3.22 4.90
CA LEU A 51 3.86 -4.60 4.52
C LEU A 51 3.40 -4.74 3.07
N LEU A 52 2.63 -3.78 2.56
CA LEU A 52 2.25 -3.72 1.15
C LEU A 52 3.48 -3.57 0.26
N LEU A 53 4.41 -2.66 0.57
CA LEU A 53 5.64 -2.46 -0.20
C LEU A 53 6.47 -3.75 -0.24
N ASP A 54 6.71 -4.39 0.90
CA ASP A 54 7.55 -5.59 0.97
C ASP A 54 6.92 -6.80 0.31
N GLY A 55 5.63 -7.04 0.55
CA GLY A 55 4.90 -8.14 -0.05
C GLY A 55 4.77 -7.95 -1.56
N LEU A 56 4.42 -6.74 -2.03
CA LEU A 56 4.31 -6.45 -3.45
C LEU A 56 5.66 -6.57 -4.15
N ARG A 57 6.75 -6.06 -3.56
CA ARG A 57 8.11 -6.21 -4.09
C ARG A 57 8.46 -7.69 -4.29
N THR A 58 8.20 -8.52 -3.27
CA THR A 58 8.45 -9.96 -3.31
C THR A 58 7.62 -10.64 -4.38
N PHE A 59 6.32 -10.31 -4.45
CA PHE A 59 5.42 -10.82 -5.47
C PHE A 59 5.88 -10.48 -6.88
N LEU A 60 6.21 -9.21 -7.14
CA LEU A 60 6.60 -8.73 -8.47
C LEU A 60 7.96 -9.30 -8.91
N ALA A 61 8.94 -9.38 -8.02
CA ALA A 61 10.23 -10.01 -8.29
C ALA A 61 10.14 -11.53 -8.48
N GLY A 62 9.13 -12.17 -7.89
CA GLY A 62 8.91 -13.61 -7.93
C GLY A 62 8.12 -14.10 -9.15
N LYS A 63 7.75 -15.39 -9.07
CA LYS A 63 6.89 -16.10 -10.04
C LYS A 63 5.50 -16.44 -9.48
N ALA A 64 5.18 -15.95 -8.28
CA ALA A 64 3.89 -16.18 -7.64
C ALA A 64 2.74 -15.68 -8.54
N ARG A 65 1.64 -16.43 -8.54
CA ARG A 65 0.46 -16.10 -9.36
C ARG A 65 -0.47 -15.11 -8.68
N SER A 66 -0.49 -15.10 -7.35
CA SER A 66 -1.30 -14.19 -6.57
C SER A 66 -0.53 -13.73 -5.33
N TYR A 67 -0.85 -12.54 -4.86
CA TYR A 67 -0.44 -11.98 -3.58
C TYR A 67 -1.63 -11.23 -2.98
N GLU A 68 -1.96 -11.53 -1.73
CA GLU A 68 -2.95 -10.79 -0.96
C GLU A 68 -2.23 -9.91 0.06
N SER A 69 -2.49 -8.61 0.00
CA SER A 69 -2.08 -7.63 1.00
C SER A 69 -3.27 -7.36 1.91
N THR A 70 -3.18 -7.82 3.16
CA THR A 70 -4.18 -7.54 4.19
C THR A 70 -3.70 -6.38 5.04
N ALA A 71 -4.56 -5.37 5.20
CA ALA A 71 -4.27 -4.24 6.06
C ALA A 71 -4.21 -4.65 7.52
N VAL A 72 -3.36 -3.97 8.28
CA VAL A 72 -3.19 -4.24 9.71
C VAL A 72 -4.37 -3.67 10.48
N ASP A 73 -4.90 -4.47 11.40
CA ASP A 73 -6.08 -4.16 12.22
C ASP A 73 -7.38 -3.96 11.43
N SER A 74 -7.45 -4.51 10.20
CA SER A 74 -8.65 -4.44 9.39
C SER A 74 -8.84 -5.68 8.52
N SER A 75 -10.09 -5.87 8.09
CA SER A 75 -10.44 -6.86 7.05
C SER A 75 -10.21 -6.33 5.64
N PHE A 76 -9.74 -5.09 5.47
CA PHE A 76 -9.43 -4.54 4.17
C PHE A 76 -8.25 -5.30 3.54
N SER A 77 -8.44 -5.85 2.34
CA SER A 77 -7.37 -6.51 1.60
C SER A 77 -7.44 -6.20 0.12
N LEU A 78 -6.26 -6.18 -0.50
CA LEU A 78 -6.07 -6.07 -1.93
C LEU A 78 -5.44 -7.35 -2.44
N THR A 79 -5.97 -7.90 -3.52
CA THR A 79 -5.42 -9.07 -4.19
C THR A 79 -4.80 -8.64 -5.52
N PHE A 80 -3.53 -9.01 -5.72
CA PHE A 80 -2.78 -8.81 -6.94
C PHE A 80 -2.61 -10.15 -7.63
N THR A 81 -3.18 -10.31 -8.82
CA THR A 81 -3.11 -11.57 -9.58
C THR A 81 -2.37 -11.36 -10.89
N ARG A 82 -1.35 -12.19 -11.14
CA ARG A 82 -0.53 -12.17 -12.36
C ARG A 82 -1.11 -13.12 -13.40
N SER A 83 -1.59 -12.58 -14.50
CA SER A 83 -2.01 -13.37 -15.68
C SER A 83 -0.81 -13.93 -16.43
N ARG A 84 -1.08 -14.77 -17.44
CA ARG A 84 -0.03 -15.47 -18.21
C ARG A 84 0.82 -14.51 -19.06
N ASP A 85 0.24 -13.41 -19.50
CA ASP A 85 0.87 -12.33 -20.26
C ASP A 85 1.61 -11.31 -19.36
N GLY A 86 1.63 -11.52 -18.04
CA GLY A 86 2.36 -10.67 -17.09
C GLY A 86 1.60 -9.42 -16.63
N VAL A 87 0.36 -9.22 -17.09
CA VAL A 87 -0.53 -8.18 -16.55
C VAL A 87 -0.91 -8.52 -15.12
N ILE A 88 -1.03 -7.48 -14.28
CA ILE A 88 -1.44 -7.59 -12.89
C ILE A 88 -2.88 -7.06 -12.79
N ALA A 89 -3.80 -7.94 -12.43
CA ALA A 89 -5.13 -7.56 -12.00
C ALA A 89 -5.09 -7.21 -10.51
N THR A 90 -5.58 -6.02 -10.16
CA THR A 90 -5.76 -5.59 -8.76
C THR A 90 -7.24 -5.66 -8.44
N SER A 91 -7.59 -6.36 -7.36
CA SER A 91 -8.98 -6.51 -6.90
C SER A 91 -9.10 -6.33 -5.39
N CYS A 92 -10.32 -6.06 -4.93
CA CYS A 92 -10.67 -6.04 -3.52
C CYS A 92 -11.94 -6.87 -3.32
N ARG A 93 -11.91 -7.87 -2.42
CA ARG A 93 -13.03 -8.80 -2.20
C ARG A 93 -13.60 -9.40 -3.50
N GLY A 94 -12.71 -9.75 -4.43
CA GLY A 94 -13.09 -10.31 -5.73
C GLY A 94 -13.60 -9.31 -6.77
N SER A 95 -13.84 -8.05 -6.40
CA SER A 95 -14.21 -6.98 -7.34
C SER A 95 -12.95 -6.41 -7.99
N LEU A 96 -12.90 -6.43 -9.32
CA LEU A 96 -11.78 -5.89 -10.10
C LEU A 96 -11.73 -4.36 -9.97
N VAL A 97 -10.53 -3.82 -9.73
CA VAL A 97 -10.28 -2.37 -9.67
C VAL A 97 -9.54 -1.90 -10.91
N ASP A 98 -8.51 -2.65 -11.32
CA ASP A 98 -7.65 -2.26 -12.44
C ASP A 98 -6.90 -3.46 -13.03
N ARG A 99 -6.46 -3.31 -14.28
CA ARG A 99 -5.46 -4.16 -14.92
C ARG A 99 -4.32 -3.30 -15.43
N SER A 100 -3.14 -3.48 -14.84
CA SER A 100 -1.94 -2.71 -15.18
C SER A 100 -0.74 -3.63 -15.40
N SER A 101 0.28 -3.13 -16.09
CA SER A 101 1.57 -3.82 -16.15
C SER A 101 2.20 -3.91 -14.75
N ALA A 102 3.07 -4.89 -14.51
CA ALA A 102 3.81 -5.00 -13.25
C ALA A 102 4.55 -3.70 -12.89
N ALA A 103 5.16 -3.04 -13.88
CA ALA A 103 5.81 -1.75 -13.71
C ALA A 103 4.81 -0.62 -13.37
N GLY A 104 3.62 -0.63 -13.97
CA GLY A 104 2.56 0.33 -13.67
C GLY A 104 2.04 0.21 -12.24
N VAL A 105 1.77 -1.01 -11.77
CA VAL A 105 1.36 -1.26 -10.37
C VAL A 105 2.45 -0.81 -9.40
N ALA A 106 3.70 -1.21 -9.65
CA ALA A 106 4.82 -0.85 -8.80
C ALA A 106 5.04 0.66 -8.73
N ALA A 107 4.94 1.36 -9.87
CA ALA A 107 5.06 2.81 -9.93
C ALA A 107 3.94 3.51 -9.15
N ALA A 108 2.69 3.05 -9.29
CA ALA A 108 1.55 3.65 -8.61
C ALA A 108 1.65 3.52 -7.09
N VAL A 109 1.97 2.33 -6.58
CA VAL A 109 2.15 2.09 -5.14
C VAL A 109 3.34 2.87 -4.59
N HIS A 110 4.48 2.84 -5.29
CA HIS A 110 5.68 3.57 -4.86
C HIS A 110 5.45 5.08 -4.80
N ALA A 111 4.79 5.66 -5.81
CA ALA A 111 4.49 7.08 -5.84
C ALA A 111 3.56 7.50 -4.69
N ALA A 112 2.53 6.70 -4.40
CA ALA A 112 1.62 6.95 -3.28
C ALA A 112 2.30 6.82 -1.93
N ALA A 113 3.07 5.75 -1.72
CA ALA A 113 3.81 5.51 -0.48
C ALA A 113 4.85 6.61 -0.23
N LYS A 114 5.54 7.07 -1.27
CA LYS A 114 6.50 8.17 -1.16
C LYS A 114 5.79 9.48 -0.76
N ARG A 115 4.68 9.84 -1.42
CA ARG A 115 3.92 11.05 -1.06
C ARG A 115 3.45 11.01 0.40
N PHE A 116 2.94 9.86 0.83
CA PHE A 116 2.52 9.64 2.21
C PHE A 116 3.70 9.84 3.18
N ALA A 117 4.84 9.20 2.89
CA ALA A 117 6.02 9.31 3.72
C ALA A 117 6.58 10.74 3.80
N ASP A 118 6.71 11.42 2.66
CA ASP A 118 7.17 12.82 2.58
C ASP A 118 6.26 13.76 3.40
N THR A 119 4.98 13.44 3.53
CA THR A 119 4.00 14.28 4.25
C THR A 119 4.00 14.01 5.75
N HIS A 120 4.16 12.75 6.16
CA HIS A 120 3.84 12.33 7.52
C HIS A 120 5.03 11.85 8.36
N LEU A 121 6.11 11.32 7.78
CA LEU A 121 7.19 10.70 8.57
C LEU A 121 7.97 11.68 9.44
N GLU A 122 8.11 12.94 9.02
CA GLU A 122 8.79 13.97 9.82
C GLU A 122 8.00 14.33 11.09
N GLN A 123 6.71 14.01 11.14
CA GLN A 123 5.84 14.24 12.30
C GLN A 123 6.00 13.15 13.36
N LEU A 124 6.52 11.98 12.99
CA LEU A 124 6.81 10.87 13.90
C LEU A 124 8.13 11.13 14.66
N PRO A 125 8.23 10.66 15.92
CA PRO A 125 9.50 10.62 16.64
C PRO A 125 10.61 9.97 15.80
N SER A 126 11.85 10.44 15.94
CA SER A 126 12.98 9.91 15.16
C SER A 126 13.34 8.46 15.48
N ASP A 127 12.91 7.97 16.64
CA ASP A 127 13.08 6.59 17.12
C ASP A 127 11.79 5.76 17.02
N ASP A 128 10.76 6.27 16.32
CA ASP A 128 9.52 5.52 16.07
C ASP A 128 9.79 4.35 15.11
N ALA A 129 9.40 3.14 15.52
CA ALA A 129 9.63 1.93 14.74
C ALA A 129 8.85 1.91 13.41
N GLY A 130 7.62 2.45 13.37
CA GLY A 130 6.84 2.51 12.13
C GLY A 130 7.44 3.49 11.12
N ARG A 131 8.11 4.55 11.60
CA ARG A 131 8.95 5.42 10.76
C ARG A 131 10.12 4.64 10.16
N GLU A 132 10.94 4.00 10.99
CA GLU A 132 12.13 3.27 10.54
C GLU A 132 11.75 2.19 9.51
N ASP A 133 10.72 1.41 9.80
CA ASP A 133 10.22 0.35 8.93
C ASP A 133 9.78 0.90 7.56
N LEU A 134 8.98 1.99 7.54
CA LEU A 134 8.50 2.56 6.29
C LEU A 134 9.65 3.18 5.46
N GLU A 135 10.60 3.86 6.10
CA GLU A 135 11.80 4.39 5.43
C GLU A 135 12.61 3.26 4.78
N HIS A 136 12.81 2.15 5.51
CA HIS A 136 13.52 0.98 5.02
C HIS A 136 12.81 0.34 3.82
N SER A 137 11.51 0.04 3.95
CA SER A 137 10.75 -0.60 2.86
C SER A 137 10.64 0.29 1.63
N LEU A 138 10.55 1.62 1.78
CA LEU A 138 10.61 2.57 0.66
C LEU A 138 11.97 2.55 -0.05
N ALA A 139 13.07 2.48 0.71
CA ALA A 139 14.42 2.41 0.13
C ALA A 139 14.60 1.12 -0.68
N GLU A 140 14.19 -0.03 -0.13
CA GLU A 140 14.24 -1.32 -0.82
C GLU A 140 13.33 -1.38 -2.05
N PHE A 141 12.10 -0.84 -1.93
CA PHE A 141 11.19 -0.75 -3.08
C PHE A 141 11.75 0.16 -4.18
N SER A 142 12.39 1.28 -3.81
CA SER A 142 13.05 2.18 -4.76
C SER A 142 14.21 1.49 -5.49
N ARG A 143 15.01 0.68 -4.80
CA ARG A 143 16.06 -0.15 -5.40
C ARG A 143 15.48 -1.22 -6.32
N PHE A 144 14.35 -1.80 -5.97
CA PHE A 144 13.62 -2.73 -6.83
C PHE A 144 13.10 -2.05 -8.10
N MET A 145 12.48 -0.88 -7.99
CA MET A 145 11.96 -0.10 -9.14
C MET A 145 13.04 0.22 -10.17
N LYS A 146 14.27 0.51 -9.74
CA LYS A 146 15.40 0.74 -10.65
C LYS A 146 15.79 -0.50 -11.48
N ARG A 147 15.50 -1.71 -10.98
CA ARG A 147 15.79 -2.99 -11.64
C ARG A 147 14.63 -3.50 -12.52
N LEU A 148 13.42 -2.97 -12.31
CA LEU A 148 12.22 -3.33 -13.05
C LEU A 148 12.08 -2.57 -14.39
N ARG A 149 12.92 -1.54 -14.60
CA ARG A 149 12.98 -0.71 -15.81
C ARG A 149 13.75 -1.37 -16.94
#